data_AF-A6IUL5-F1
#
_entry.id   AF-A6IUL5-F1
#
_cell.length_a   1.000
_cell.length_b   1.000
_cell.length_c   1.000
_cell.angle_alpha   90.00
_cell.angle_beta   90.00
_cell.angle_gamma   90.00
#
_symmetry.space_group_name_H-M   'P 1'
#
loop_
_entity.id
_entity.type
_entity.pdbx_description
1 polymer ?
#
loop_
_entity_poly.entity_id
_entity_poly.type
_entity_poly.pdbx_seq_one_letter_code
_entity_poly.pdbx_strand_id
1 'polypeptide(L)'
;MAGAICVVPALLAWLGPRGSEATCGLRTYWWAPTGPSLTLPDSAPHRAFLGGARVLPNYSLLQTLCLKTQGHPERYKAASRALKAISKLVKQCNEGAHKMERTEQMYTLHMQLDFGKVKSLPLISASRWLLKRGELLLLEESSIFRKIASRPTCYLFLFNDVLVVTKKKSEESYLVQDYAQLDHVQVRKVEPSELPLPGGSSRSSSVPYPFQVNLLHNSEGRQEQILLSSDSASDRARWITALSYKERQWQGISNKGELPQVEVTKAYFAKQADEITLQQADVVLVLQEEDGWLYGERLRDGETGWFPESFAHCITSRVAVEGNVRRMERLRVETDV
;
A
#
# COMPACT_ATOMS: atom_id res chain seq x y z
N MET A 1 -31.55 3.13 19.44
CA MET A 1 -31.40 3.10 17.97
C MET A 1 -30.27 2.14 17.62
N ALA A 2 -30.62 0.90 17.28
CA ALA A 2 -29.68 -0.11 16.82
C ALA A 2 -30.30 -0.75 15.57
N GLY A 3 -29.69 -0.52 14.41
CA GLY A 3 -30.13 -1.06 13.12
C GLY A 3 -29.14 -2.10 12.65
N ALA A 4 -29.34 -3.36 13.07
CA ALA A 4 -28.69 -4.50 12.43
C ALA A 4 -29.47 -4.82 11.14
N ILE A 5 -28.89 -4.54 9.99
CA ILE A 5 -29.50 -4.83 8.70
C ILE A 5 -29.24 -6.32 8.37
N CYS A 6 -30.24 -7.15 8.66
CA CYS A 6 -30.36 -8.52 8.13
C CYS A 6 -30.64 -8.47 6.61
N VAL A 7 -29.63 -8.62 5.75
CA VAL A 7 -29.86 -8.75 4.28
C VAL A 7 -29.79 -10.21 3.79
N VAL A 8 -29.35 -11.16 4.61
CA VAL A 8 -29.08 -12.53 4.12
C VAL A 8 -30.32 -13.46 4.10
N PRO A 9 -31.35 -13.35 4.97
CA PRO A 9 -32.49 -14.29 4.90
C PRO A 9 -33.50 -14.01 3.79
N ALA A 10 -33.62 -12.76 3.31
CA ALA A 10 -34.65 -12.38 2.34
C ALA A 10 -34.35 -12.83 0.90
N LEU A 11 -33.08 -12.99 0.55
CA LEU A 11 -32.69 -13.44 -0.80
C LEU A 11 -32.92 -14.94 -1.01
N LEU A 12 -32.80 -15.75 0.06
CA LEU A 12 -33.04 -17.20 0.02
C LEU A 12 -34.53 -17.54 -0.09
N ALA A 13 -35.43 -16.68 0.42
CA ALA A 13 -36.88 -16.87 0.32
C ALA A 13 -37.46 -16.61 -1.09
N TRP A 14 -36.70 -15.96 -1.99
CA TRP A 14 -37.16 -15.68 -3.36
C TRP A 14 -36.88 -16.83 -4.35
N LEU A 15 -36.05 -17.79 -3.95
CA LEU A 15 -35.80 -19.03 -4.70
C LEU A 15 -36.65 -20.14 -4.09
N GLY A 16 -37.91 -20.25 -4.55
CA GLY A 16 -38.83 -21.31 -4.12
C GLY A 16 -38.29 -22.73 -4.36
N PRO A 17 -38.89 -23.75 -3.72
CA PRO A 17 -38.29 -25.08 -3.61
C PRO A 17 -38.46 -25.84 -4.92
N ARG A 18 -37.36 -26.13 -5.62
CA ARG A 18 -37.26 -27.32 -6.48
C ARG A 18 -35.94 -28.01 -6.18
N GLY A 19 -36.06 -29.27 -5.76
CA GLY A 19 -35.02 -30.02 -5.10
C GLY A 19 -33.86 -30.43 -5.99
N SER A 20 -32.68 -30.45 -5.39
CA SER A 20 -31.83 -31.63 -5.28
C SER A 20 -30.75 -31.28 -4.25
N GLU A 21 -30.53 -32.17 -3.31
CA GLU A 21 -29.52 -32.08 -2.26
C GLU A 21 -28.15 -31.70 -2.82
N ALA A 22 -27.62 -30.57 -2.34
CA ALA A 22 -26.18 -30.30 -2.34
C ALA A 22 -25.87 -29.54 -1.05
N THR A 23 -25.53 -30.29 -0.01
CA THR A 23 -25.06 -29.82 1.27
C THR A 23 -23.73 -29.08 1.11
N CYS A 24 -23.76 -27.76 0.92
CA CYS A 24 -22.60 -26.92 1.15
C CYS A 24 -22.68 -26.38 2.59
N GLY A 25 -21.97 -27.04 3.50
CA GLY A 25 -21.92 -26.70 4.92
C GLY A 25 -21.23 -25.37 5.16
N LEU A 26 -22.01 -24.31 5.36
CA LEU A 26 -21.56 -23.05 5.93
C LEU A 26 -22.23 -22.89 7.30
N ARG A 27 -21.59 -23.40 8.36
CA ARG A 27 -21.92 -23.02 9.74
C ARG A 27 -21.17 -21.72 10.07
N THR A 28 -21.87 -20.60 10.10
CA THR A 28 -21.40 -19.38 10.76
C THR A 28 -22.03 -19.29 12.15
N TYR A 29 -21.22 -19.46 13.19
CA TYR A 29 -21.65 -19.18 14.57
C TYR A 29 -21.53 -17.67 14.84
N TRP A 30 -22.63 -17.04 15.22
CA TRP A 30 -22.65 -15.68 15.78
C TRP A 30 -23.02 -15.78 17.26
N TRP A 31 -22.17 -15.27 18.16
CA TRP A 31 -22.53 -15.00 19.55
C TRP A 31 -22.61 -13.48 19.75
N ALA A 32 -23.73 -13.00 20.27
CA ALA A 32 -23.90 -11.61 20.70
C ALA A 32 -24.13 -11.61 22.22
N PRO A 33 -23.37 -10.85 23.03
CA PRO A 33 -23.72 -10.64 24.42
C PRO A 33 -24.75 -9.51 24.50
N THR A 34 -25.97 -9.84 24.93
CA THR A 34 -27.01 -8.87 25.26
C THR A 34 -27.00 -8.58 26.76
N GLY A 35 -26.79 -7.32 27.16
CA GLY A 35 -27.12 -6.84 28.51
C GLY A 35 -26.18 -5.76 29.05
N PRO A 36 -26.69 -4.72 29.75
CA PRO A 36 -25.87 -3.65 30.33
C PRO A 36 -25.46 -3.96 31.78
N SER A 37 -24.40 -3.26 32.22
CA SER A 37 -23.89 -3.06 33.60
C SER A 37 -22.81 -4.00 34.17
N LEU A 38 -21.63 -3.38 34.35
CA LEU A 38 -20.69 -3.43 35.49
C LEU A 38 -20.26 -4.80 36.03
N THR A 39 -19.02 -5.20 35.72
CA THR A 39 -17.85 -5.22 36.62
C THR A 39 -16.68 -5.87 35.87
N LEU A 40 -15.49 -5.25 35.95
CA LEU A 40 -14.24 -5.88 35.52
C LEU A 40 -13.87 -6.99 36.53
N PRO A 41 -13.44 -8.17 36.06
CA PRO A 41 -12.40 -8.91 36.74
C PRO A 41 -11.13 -8.89 35.92
N ASP A 42 -10.05 -8.66 36.66
CA ASP A 42 -8.66 -8.76 36.28
C ASP A 42 -8.32 -10.17 35.76
N SER A 43 -7.29 -10.26 34.89
CA SER A 43 -6.69 -11.48 34.32
C SER A 43 -7.44 -12.25 33.20
N ALA A 44 -7.13 -11.93 31.94
CA ALA A 44 -6.93 -12.90 30.84
C ALA A 44 -6.44 -12.19 29.55
N PRO A 45 -5.18 -12.37 29.12
CA PRO A 45 -4.76 -12.04 27.75
C PRO A 45 -5.23 -13.17 26.81
N HIS A 46 -5.44 -12.86 25.53
CA HIS A 46 -5.96 -13.76 24.48
C HIS A 46 -7.49 -13.95 24.46
N ARG A 47 -8.21 -13.01 23.86
CA ARG A 47 -9.39 -13.27 22.99
C ARG A 47 -9.96 -11.98 22.41
N ALA A 48 -9.29 -11.45 21.40
CA ALA A 48 -9.87 -10.52 20.43
C ALA A 48 -9.47 -10.99 19.04
N PHE A 49 -10.08 -12.08 18.59
CA PHE A 49 -9.99 -12.55 17.22
C PHE A 49 -11.40 -12.88 16.76
N LEU A 50 -11.70 -12.56 15.50
CA LEU A 50 -12.97 -12.73 14.76
C LEU A 50 -13.88 -11.49 14.72
N GLY A 51 -13.38 -10.42 14.10
CA GLY A 51 -14.19 -9.28 13.61
C GLY A 51 -13.84 -8.83 12.19
N GLY A 52 -13.14 -9.67 11.41
CA GLY A 52 -12.63 -9.34 10.08
C GLY A 52 -13.21 -10.23 8.99
N ALA A 53 -14.53 -10.34 8.89
CA ALA A 53 -15.12 -10.87 7.67
C ALA A 53 -14.94 -9.82 6.57
N ARG A 54 -13.88 -9.98 5.75
CA ARG A 54 -13.80 -9.30 4.45
C ARG A 54 -15.12 -9.53 3.75
N VAL A 55 -15.87 -8.47 3.44
CA VAL A 55 -17.08 -8.59 2.62
C VAL A 55 -16.60 -8.90 1.21
N LEU A 56 -16.27 -10.18 0.96
CA LEU A 56 -16.03 -10.66 -0.39
C LEU A 56 -17.29 -10.39 -1.19
N PRO A 57 -17.14 -9.79 -2.38
CA PRO A 57 -18.25 -9.09 -2.96
C PRO A 57 -19.25 -10.10 -3.54
N ASN A 58 -20.48 -10.09 -3.01
CA ASN A 58 -21.70 -10.56 -3.70
C ASN A 58 -22.00 -9.74 -4.98
N TYR A 59 -20.98 -9.10 -5.57
CA TYR A 59 -21.00 -8.31 -6.79
C TYR A 59 -21.24 -9.20 -8.00
N SER A 60 -20.71 -10.43 -8.01
CA SER A 60 -20.95 -11.39 -9.09
C SER A 60 -22.42 -11.78 -9.22
N LEU A 61 -23.12 -11.96 -8.10
CA LEU A 61 -24.55 -12.31 -8.05
C LEU A 61 -25.45 -11.16 -8.52
N LEU A 62 -25.16 -9.92 -8.12
CA LEU A 62 -25.98 -8.76 -8.46
C LEU A 62 -25.71 -8.22 -9.88
N GLN A 63 -24.47 -8.29 -10.38
CA GLN A 63 -24.19 -8.03 -11.79
C GLN A 63 -24.89 -9.04 -12.69
N THR A 64 -24.89 -10.32 -12.31
CA THR A 64 -25.63 -11.38 -13.03
C THR A 64 -27.13 -11.13 -13.03
N LEU A 65 -27.69 -10.58 -11.95
CA LEU A 65 -29.10 -10.15 -11.88
C LEU A 65 -29.40 -8.96 -12.81
N CYS A 66 -28.51 -7.97 -12.90
CA CYS A 66 -28.67 -6.85 -13.84
C CYS A 66 -28.59 -7.30 -15.30
N LEU A 67 -27.68 -8.23 -15.63
CA LEU A 67 -27.57 -8.87 -16.94
C LEU A 67 -28.84 -9.66 -17.31
N LYS A 68 -29.39 -10.44 -16.36
CA LYS A 68 -30.62 -11.23 -16.57
C LYS A 68 -31.91 -10.40 -16.60
N THR A 69 -31.88 -9.13 -16.19
CA THR A 69 -33.06 -8.24 -16.14
C THR A 69 -33.12 -7.22 -17.28
N GLN A 70 -32.19 -7.27 -18.24
CA GLN A 70 -32.12 -6.35 -19.39
C GLN A 70 -33.42 -6.28 -20.23
N GLY A 71 -34.25 -7.34 -20.24
CA GLY A 71 -35.54 -7.37 -20.92
C GLY A 71 -36.72 -6.73 -20.16
N HIS A 72 -36.50 -6.22 -18.94
CA HIS A 72 -37.56 -5.65 -18.09
C HIS A 72 -37.12 -4.31 -17.49
N PRO A 73 -37.50 -3.17 -18.09
CA PRO A 73 -36.94 -1.85 -17.75
C PRO A 73 -37.16 -1.44 -16.29
N GLU A 74 -38.31 -1.77 -15.70
CA GLU A 74 -38.60 -1.46 -14.29
C GLU A 74 -37.81 -2.33 -13.30
N ARG A 75 -37.60 -3.62 -13.62
CA ARG A 75 -36.78 -4.54 -12.82
C ARG A 75 -35.30 -4.18 -12.90
N TYR A 76 -34.83 -3.77 -14.08
CA TYR A 76 -33.48 -3.29 -14.30
C TYR A 76 -33.19 -2.01 -13.49
N LYS A 77 -34.10 -1.02 -13.50
CA LYS A 77 -33.96 0.21 -12.69
C LYS A 77 -33.92 -0.09 -11.19
N ALA A 78 -34.74 -1.01 -10.71
CA ALA A 78 -34.74 -1.43 -9.30
C ALA A 78 -33.44 -2.16 -8.93
N ALA A 79 -33.00 -3.11 -9.76
CA ALA A 79 -31.77 -3.88 -9.57
C ALA A 79 -30.52 -2.98 -9.62
N SER A 80 -30.47 -2.02 -10.55
CA SER A 80 -29.38 -1.04 -10.67
C SER A 80 -29.27 -0.14 -9.44
N ARG A 81 -30.42 0.36 -8.91
CA ARG A 81 -30.43 1.14 -7.66
C ARG A 81 -29.95 0.32 -6.46
N ALA A 82 -30.40 -0.93 -6.35
CA ALA A 82 -29.95 -1.84 -5.29
C ALA A 82 -28.45 -2.14 -5.40
N LEU A 83 -27.95 -2.40 -6.61
CA LEU A 83 -26.53 -2.62 -6.88
C LEU A 83 -25.71 -1.40 -6.46
N LYS A 84 -26.12 -0.18 -6.86
CA LYS A 84 -25.40 1.05 -6.48
C LYS A 84 -25.35 1.25 -4.97
N ALA A 85 -26.47 0.99 -4.26
CA ALA A 85 -26.52 1.11 -2.81
C ALA A 85 -25.62 0.07 -2.11
N ILE A 86 -25.65 -1.19 -2.57
CA ILE A 86 -24.81 -2.26 -2.03
C ILE A 86 -23.34 -2.00 -2.32
N SER A 87 -22.98 -1.61 -3.53
CA SER A 87 -21.59 -1.23 -3.88
C SER A 87 -21.08 -0.09 -3.00
N LYS A 88 -21.90 0.93 -2.75
CA LYS A 88 -21.54 2.03 -1.84
C LYS A 88 -21.32 1.53 -0.40
N LEU A 89 -22.19 0.66 0.10
CA LEU A 89 -22.05 0.09 1.44
C LEU A 89 -20.79 -0.78 1.56
N VAL A 90 -20.54 -1.64 0.58
CA VAL A 90 -19.32 -2.47 0.53
C VAL A 90 -18.08 -1.60 0.50
N LYS A 91 -18.05 -0.53 -0.30
CA LYS A 91 -16.94 0.46 -0.32
C LYS A 91 -16.70 1.03 1.07
N GLN A 92 -17.74 1.52 1.74
CA GLN A 92 -17.64 2.07 3.10
C GLN A 92 -17.17 1.05 4.14
N CYS A 93 -17.66 -0.19 4.08
CA CYS A 93 -17.21 -1.26 4.98
C CYS A 93 -15.74 -1.61 4.75
N ASN A 94 -15.32 -1.71 3.50
CA ASN A 94 -13.93 -2.01 3.14
C ASN A 94 -13.02 -0.86 3.59
N GLU A 95 -13.39 0.40 3.35
CA GLU A 95 -12.66 1.58 3.83
C GLU A 95 -12.55 1.59 5.37
N GLY A 96 -13.63 1.25 6.07
CA GLY A 96 -13.65 1.12 7.52
C GLY A 96 -12.72 0.02 8.02
N ALA A 97 -12.74 -1.15 7.40
CA ALA A 97 -11.84 -2.26 7.72
C ALA A 97 -10.37 -1.88 7.49
N HIS A 98 -10.04 -1.27 6.35
CA HIS A 98 -8.69 -0.79 6.06
C HIS A 98 -8.25 0.31 7.03
N LYS A 99 -9.15 1.20 7.45
CA LYS A 99 -8.84 2.22 8.46
C LYS A 99 -8.53 1.57 9.82
N MET A 100 -9.29 0.55 10.20
CA MET A 100 -9.08 -0.18 11.45
C MET A 100 -7.74 -0.92 11.45
N GLU A 101 -7.44 -1.67 10.38
CA GLU A 101 -6.16 -2.38 10.21
C GLU A 101 -4.96 -1.41 10.26
N ARG A 102 -5.04 -0.27 9.55
CA ARG A 102 -3.98 0.76 9.60
C ARG A 102 -3.80 1.33 11.00
N THR A 103 -4.90 1.56 11.73
CA THR A 103 -4.85 2.09 13.10
C THR A 103 -4.19 1.10 14.06
N GLU A 104 -4.51 -0.19 13.96
CA GLU A 104 -3.87 -1.26 14.73
C GLU A 104 -2.37 -1.32 14.47
N GLN A 105 -1.97 -1.27 13.19
CA GLN A 105 -0.55 -1.22 12.81
C GLN A 105 0.16 0.01 13.39
N MET A 106 -0.48 1.19 13.40
CA MET A 106 0.10 2.39 14.00
C MET A 106 0.27 2.24 15.52
N TYR A 107 -0.67 1.57 16.20
CA TYR A 107 -0.55 1.29 17.63
C TYR A 107 0.63 0.37 17.93
N THR A 108 0.78 -0.73 17.17
CA THR A 108 1.92 -1.64 17.31
C THR A 108 3.24 -0.90 17.11
N LEU A 109 3.37 -0.11 16.04
CA LEU A 109 4.59 0.65 15.77
C LEU A 109 4.87 1.71 16.83
N HIS A 110 3.84 2.37 17.37
CA HIS A 110 3.99 3.33 18.46
C HIS A 110 4.63 2.70 19.70
N MET A 111 4.28 1.46 20.01
CA MET A 111 4.87 0.72 21.14
C MET A 111 6.31 0.26 20.88
N GLN A 112 6.68 0.06 19.61
CA GLN A 112 8.01 -0.39 19.20
C GLN A 112 9.02 0.76 19.05
N LEU A 113 8.54 1.99 18.84
CA LEU A 113 9.34 3.19 18.61
C LEU A 113 9.58 3.95 19.92
N ASP A 114 10.83 3.90 20.40
CA ASP A 114 11.29 4.65 21.56
C ASP A 114 11.90 5.98 21.12
N PHE A 115 11.27 7.11 21.50
CA PHE A 115 11.75 8.44 21.14
C PHE A 115 12.93 8.91 21.99
N GLY A 116 13.19 8.30 23.16
CA GLY A 116 14.29 8.68 24.03
C GLY A 116 14.36 10.19 24.31
N LYS A 117 15.37 10.86 23.74
CA LYS A 117 15.59 12.32 23.86
C LYS A 117 14.99 13.13 22.71
N VAL A 118 14.61 12.47 21.62
CA VAL A 118 13.99 13.12 20.45
C VAL A 118 12.57 13.54 20.84
N LYS A 119 12.13 14.70 20.36
CA LYS A 119 10.76 15.19 20.60
C LYS A 119 9.75 14.15 20.13
N SER A 120 8.79 13.79 20.99
CA SER A 120 7.77 12.79 20.64
C SER A 120 6.94 13.25 19.44
N LEU A 121 6.68 12.29 18.54
CA LEU A 121 5.81 12.45 17.40
C LEU A 121 4.51 11.68 17.67
N PRO A 122 3.32 12.28 17.51
CA PRO A 122 2.06 11.55 17.63
C PRO A 122 1.91 10.59 16.45
N LEU A 123 2.32 9.33 16.63
CA LEU A 123 2.30 8.30 15.59
C LEU A 123 0.88 7.84 15.25
N ILE A 124 0.01 7.74 16.25
CA ILE A 124 -1.38 7.32 16.07
C ILE A 124 -2.17 8.49 15.49
N SER A 125 -2.50 8.39 14.21
CA SER A 125 -3.35 9.35 13.50
C SER A 125 -4.33 8.60 12.61
N ALA A 126 -5.53 9.14 12.44
CA ALA A 126 -6.55 8.58 11.56
C ALA A 126 -6.16 8.62 10.07
N SER A 127 -5.15 9.43 9.70
CA SER A 127 -4.67 9.63 8.34
C SER A 127 -3.24 9.13 8.11
N ARG A 128 -2.60 8.51 9.12
CA ARG A 128 -1.23 7.98 8.98
C ARG A 128 -1.24 6.49 8.72
N TRP A 129 -0.39 6.05 7.78
CA TRP A 129 -0.14 4.64 7.52
C TRP A 129 1.28 4.42 7.05
N LEU A 130 1.78 3.20 7.26
CA LEU A 130 3.11 2.81 6.85
C LEU A 130 3.13 2.54 5.34
N LEU A 131 4.05 3.19 4.62
CA LEU A 131 4.33 2.93 3.20
C LEU A 131 5.41 1.84 3.05
N LYS A 132 6.52 1.95 3.78
CA LYS A 132 7.63 0.98 3.72
C LYS A 132 8.41 1.01 5.03
N ARG A 133 9.01 -0.13 5.40
CA ARG A 133 9.99 -0.23 6.48
C ARG A 133 11.09 -1.20 6.11
N GLY A 134 12.28 -1.01 6.65
CA GLY A 134 13.39 -1.93 6.39
C GLY A 134 14.73 -1.43 6.92
N GLU A 135 15.69 -2.34 6.90
CA GLU A 135 17.07 -2.09 7.31
C GLU A 135 17.93 -1.71 6.10
N LEU A 136 18.77 -0.69 6.26
CA LEU A 136 19.68 -0.17 5.25
C LEU A 136 21.07 0.03 5.83
N LEU A 137 22.09 -0.04 4.98
CA LEU A 137 23.47 0.26 5.35
C LEU A 137 23.68 1.78 5.35
N LEU A 138 24.26 2.33 6.41
CA LEU A 138 24.66 3.73 6.49
C LEU A 138 26.12 3.86 6.06
N LEU A 139 26.40 4.76 5.11
CA LEU A 139 27.70 4.87 4.43
C LEU A 139 28.58 6.01 4.92
N GLU A 140 27.96 7.11 5.34
CA GLU A 140 28.66 8.18 6.02
C GLU A 140 27.98 8.42 7.37
N GLU A 141 28.81 8.61 8.39
CA GLU A 141 28.34 9.15 9.66
C GLU A 141 27.95 10.61 9.44
N SER A 142 26.68 10.85 9.09
CA SER A 142 26.06 12.16 9.29
C SER A 142 26.33 12.60 10.74
N SER A 143 26.42 13.89 11.01
CA SER A 143 27.00 14.48 12.24
C SER A 143 26.44 13.94 13.58
N ILE A 144 25.35 13.17 13.52
CA ILE A 144 24.63 12.42 14.54
C ILE A 144 25.33 11.08 14.95
N PHE A 145 26.20 10.48 14.13
CA PHE A 145 26.62 9.07 14.27
C PHE A 145 28.03 8.79 14.83
N ARG A 146 28.69 9.79 15.44
CA ARG A 146 30.16 9.82 15.64
C ARG A 146 30.87 8.71 16.44
N LYS A 147 30.21 7.67 16.96
CA LYS A 147 30.90 6.59 17.70
C LYS A 147 30.13 5.26 17.64
N ILE A 148 30.65 4.27 16.91
CA ILE A 148 30.97 2.88 17.34
C ILE A 148 31.16 2.00 16.09
N ALA A 149 32.18 1.15 16.15
CA ALA A 149 32.64 0.21 15.13
C ALA A 149 31.56 -0.68 14.49
N SER A 150 31.91 -1.21 13.31
CA SER A 150 31.18 -2.18 12.46
C SER A 150 29.95 -1.61 11.74
N ARG A 151 30.10 -1.34 10.43
CA ARG A 151 29.05 -1.01 9.43
C ARG A 151 27.71 -0.59 10.04
N PRO A 152 27.51 0.71 10.34
CA PRO A 152 26.27 1.15 10.96
C PRO A 152 25.09 0.80 10.05
N THR A 153 24.09 0.10 10.59
CA THR A 153 22.80 -0.07 9.92
C THR A 153 21.79 0.90 10.50
N CYS A 154 20.87 1.34 9.65
CA CYS A 154 19.74 2.18 10.02
C CYS A 154 18.46 1.43 9.65
N TYR A 155 17.44 1.52 10.49
CA TYR A 155 16.12 0.99 10.18
C TYR A 155 15.17 2.16 9.97
N LEU A 156 14.55 2.21 8.79
CA LEU A 156 13.63 3.28 8.42
C LEU A 156 12.18 2.83 8.57
N PHE A 157 11.34 3.74 9.05
CA PHE A 157 9.89 3.64 8.95
C PHE A 157 9.39 4.83 8.15
N LEU A 158 8.91 4.55 6.94
CA LEU A 158 8.33 5.55 6.06
C LEU A 158 6.82 5.47 6.14
N PHE A 159 6.22 6.53 6.64
CA PHE A 159 4.78 6.75 6.62
C PHE A 159 4.41 7.65 5.42
N ASN A 160 3.12 7.77 5.14
CA ASN A 160 2.61 8.62 4.06
C ASN A 160 2.89 10.13 4.23
N ASP A 161 3.21 10.57 5.45
CA ASP A 161 3.47 11.96 5.79
C ASP A 161 4.79 12.20 6.53
N VAL A 162 5.44 11.16 7.07
CA VAL A 162 6.66 11.28 7.89
C VAL A 162 7.64 10.15 7.58
N LEU A 163 8.93 10.48 7.53
CA LEU A 163 10.03 9.52 7.59
C LEU A 163 10.61 9.50 9.01
N VAL A 164 10.71 8.31 9.61
CA VAL A 164 11.35 8.10 10.91
C VAL A 164 12.62 7.27 10.73
N VAL A 165 13.73 7.82 11.23
CA VAL A 165 15.08 7.22 11.17
C VAL A 165 15.38 6.61 12.53
N THR A 166 15.70 5.31 12.56
CA THR A 166 15.89 4.59 13.82
C THR A 166 17.14 3.73 13.84
N LYS A 167 17.58 3.42 15.06
CA LYS A 167 18.56 2.38 15.35
C LYS A 167 17.84 1.19 15.98
N LYS A 168 17.99 0.01 15.38
CA LYS A 168 17.42 -1.23 15.91
C LYS A 168 18.10 -1.60 17.23
N LYS A 169 17.32 -1.78 18.30
CA LYS A 169 17.79 -2.25 19.62
C LYS A 169 17.54 -3.75 19.79
N SER A 170 16.37 -4.22 19.36
CA SER A 170 15.98 -5.63 19.32
C SER A 170 15.07 -5.88 18.10
N GLU A 171 14.50 -7.08 17.95
CA GLU A 171 13.57 -7.37 16.86
C GLU A 171 12.31 -6.50 16.87
N GLU A 172 11.86 -6.09 18.05
CA GLU A 172 10.63 -5.31 18.27
C GLU A 172 10.88 -3.95 18.94
N SER A 173 12.13 -3.52 19.09
CA SER A 173 12.46 -2.24 19.72
C SER A 173 13.42 -1.44 18.85
N TYR A 174 13.03 -0.20 18.57
CA TYR A 174 13.74 0.72 17.71
C TYR A 174 13.88 2.06 18.42
N LEU A 175 15.12 2.56 18.52
CA LEU A 175 15.41 3.87 19.07
C LEU A 175 15.32 4.91 17.95
N VAL A 176 14.40 5.85 18.07
CA VAL A 176 14.30 6.97 17.14
C VAL A 176 15.53 7.85 17.29
N GLN A 177 16.19 8.08 16.17
CA GLN A 177 17.35 8.98 16.09
C GLN A 177 16.93 10.33 15.54
N ASP A 178 16.06 10.34 14.53
CA ASP A 178 15.54 11.55 13.92
C ASP A 178 14.23 11.25 13.16
N TYR A 179 13.53 12.29 12.73
CA TYR A 179 12.41 12.19 11.79
C TYR A 179 12.24 13.49 11.01
N ALA A 180 11.58 13.40 9.86
CA ALA A 180 11.19 14.57 9.07
C ALA A 180 9.82 14.35 8.44
N GLN A 181 9.05 15.43 8.29
CA GLN A 181 7.85 15.40 7.44
C GLN A 181 8.27 15.11 6.00
N LEU A 182 7.48 14.30 5.28
CA LEU A 182 7.82 13.86 3.93
C LEU A 182 7.93 15.02 2.92
N ASP A 183 7.25 16.15 3.19
CA ASP A 183 7.38 17.39 2.40
C ASP A 183 8.78 18.05 2.55
N HIS A 184 9.51 17.69 3.59
CA HIS A 184 10.85 18.17 3.88
C HIS A 184 11.90 17.08 3.65
N VAL A 185 11.57 16.01 2.93
CA VAL A 185 12.49 14.95 2.56
C VAL A 185 12.76 15.05 1.06
N GLN A 186 14.04 15.10 0.69
CA GLN A 186 14.48 14.94 -0.68
C GLN A 186 15.33 13.69 -0.81
N VAL A 187 15.16 12.95 -1.89
CA VAL A 187 15.93 11.74 -2.16
C VAL A 187 16.64 11.85 -3.50
N ARG A 188 17.89 11.38 -3.56
CA ARG A 188 18.70 11.36 -4.76
C ARG A 188 19.35 9.99 -4.93
N LYS A 189 19.29 9.45 -6.15
CA LYS A 189 20.12 8.30 -6.58
C LYS A 189 21.57 8.76 -6.61
N VAL A 190 22.46 8.00 -5.98
CA VAL A 190 23.90 8.27 -5.99
C VAL A 190 24.56 7.12 -6.73
N GLU A 191 25.42 7.44 -7.69
CA GLU A 191 26.26 6.42 -8.32
C GLU A 191 27.54 6.21 -7.50
N PRO A 192 28.06 4.97 -7.37
CA PRO A 192 29.25 4.70 -6.58
C PRO A 192 30.48 5.55 -6.98
N SER A 193 30.56 6.02 -8.22
CA SER A 193 31.61 6.89 -8.73
C SER A 193 31.54 8.33 -8.22
N GLU A 194 30.39 8.78 -7.70
CA GLU A 194 30.19 10.13 -7.17
C GLU A 194 30.64 10.27 -5.69
N LEU A 195 30.95 9.16 -5.03
CA LEU A 195 31.34 9.16 -3.62
C LEU A 195 32.80 9.61 -3.43
N PRO A 196 33.08 10.60 -2.58
CA PRO A 196 34.45 11.01 -2.27
C PRO A 196 35.13 9.92 -1.44
N LEU A 197 35.89 9.02 -2.07
CA LEU A 197 36.68 8.01 -1.37
C LEU A 197 37.89 8.68 -0.69
N PRO A 198 38.03 8.63 0.64
CA PRO A 198 39.24 9.10 1.30
C PRO A 198 40.35 8.07 1.11
N GLY A 199 41.35 8.42 0.28
CA GLY A 199 42.61 7.70 0.17
C GLY A 199 42.60 6.57 -0.87
N GLY A 200 43.42 6.74 -1.91
CA GLY A 200 43.72 5.70 -2.88
C GLY A 200 44.32 4.47 -2.20
N SER A 201 43.51 3.45 -1.98
CA SER A 201 43.97 2.11 -1.67
C SER A 201 42.92 1.10 -2.08
N SER A 202 43.33 0.25 -3.02
CA SER A 202 42.65 -0.97 -3.45
C SER A 202 42.28 -1.86 -2.26
N ARG A 203 41.05 -1.69 -1.74
CA ARG A 203 40.28 -2.74 -1.05
C ARG A 203 38.84 -2.69 -1.53
N SER A 204 38.52 -3.66 -2.37
CA SER A 204 37.23 -4.00 -2.93
C SER A 204 36.11 -4.17 -1.88
N SER A 205 35.44 -3.09 -1.54
CA SER A 205 34.02 -3.16 -1.20
C SER A 205 33.30 -2.03 -1.91
N SER A 206 33.00 -2.23 -3.20
CA SER A 206 32.01 -1.40 -3.88
C SER A 206 30.76 -1.42 -3.00
N VAL A 207 30.38 -0.30 -2.44
CA VAL A 207 29.12 -0.23 -1.73
C VAL A 207 28.03 -0.32 -2.80
N PRO A 208 27.24 -1.40 -2.83
CA PRO A 208 26.27 -1.57 -3.90
C PRO A 208 25.08 -0.65 -3.65
N TYR A 209 24.64 0.03 -4.71
CA TYR A 209 23.38 0.77 -4.78
C TYR A 209 23.18 1.89 -3.73
N PRO A 210 24.07 2.91 -3.67
CA PRO A 210 23.90 4.02 -2.75
C PRO A 210 22.76 4.97 -3.18
N PHE A 211 22.16 5.64 -2.21
CA PHE A 211 21.24 6.76 -2.40
C PHE A 211 21.31 7.70 -1.20
N GLN A 212 21.01 8.98 -1.42
CA GLN A 212 21.09 10.03 -0.42
C GLN A 212 19.70 10.52 -0.06
N VAL A 213 19.46 10.67 1.25
CA VAL A 213 18.24 11.24 1.81
C VAL A 213 18.60 12.54 2.54
N ASN A 214 18.06 13.66 2.07
CA ASN A 214 18.21 14.97 2.68
C ASN A 214 16.96 15.30 3.50
N LEU A 215 17.12 15.42 4.80
CA LEU A 215 16.11 15.95 5.70
C LEU A 215 16.30 17.47 5.74
N LEU A 216 15.47 18.24 5.05
CA LEU A 216 15.56 19.70 5.01
C LEU A 216 15.22 20.31 6.37
N HIS A 217 14.21 19.74 7.02
CA HIS A 217 13.79 20.09 8.38
C HIS A 217 13.57 18.80 9.18
N ASN A 218 14.59 18.42 9.93
CA ASN A 218 14.54 17.28 10.83
C ASN A 218 13.75 17.58 12.12
N SER A 219 13.79 16.68 13.10
CA SER A 219 13.04 16.81 14.37
C SER A 219 13.43 18.05 15.21
N GLU A 220 14.63 18.59 14.98
CA GLU A 220 15.17 19.80 15.60
C GLU A 220 15.13 21.02 14.64
N GLY A 221 14.53 20.88 13.46
CA GLY A 221 14.44 21.93 12.44
C GLY A 221 15.73 22.19 11.66
N ARG A 222 16.74 21.33 11.81
CA ARG A 222 18.02 21.41 11.09
C ARG A 222 17.97 20.61 9.78
N GLN A 223 18.86 20.99 8.86
CA GLN A 223 19.14 20.21 7.67
C GLN A 223 20.17 19.11 7.99
N GLU A 224 19.85 17.87 7.61
CA GLU A 224 20.73 16.71 7.77
C GLU A 224 20.74 15.90 6.47
N GLN A 225 21.89 15.33 6.10
CA GLN A 225 22.03 14.47 4.93
C GLN A 225 22.44 13.08 5.37
N ILE A 226 21.75 12.05 4.88
CA ILE A 226 21.97 10.66 5.25
C ILE A 226 22.29 9.88 3.97
N LEU A 227 23.45 9.23 3.94
CA LEU A 227 23.88 8.41 2.81
C LEU A 227 23.64 6.92 3.12
N LEU A 228 22.76 6.28 2.34
CA LEU A 228 22.27 4.93 2.55
C LEU A 228 22.66 4.02 1.39
N SER A 229 22.71 2.71 1.64
CA SER A 229 22.89 1.66 0.63
C SER A 229 21.91 0.51 0.88
N SER A 230 21.33 0.03 -0.21
CA SER A 230 20.43 -1.13 -0.22
C SER A 230 21.16 -2.41 -0.64
N ASP A 231 20.47 -3.55 -0.52
CA ASP A 231 20.97 -4.86 -0.93
C ASP A 231 21.00 -5.06 -2.45
N SER A 232 20.13 -4.37 -3.17
CA SER A 232 19.86 -4.54 -4.59
C SER A 232 19.49 -3.21 -5.26
N ALA A 233 19.69 -3.13 -6.58
CA ALA A 233 19.28 -1.97 -7.38
C ALA A 233 17.76 -1.75 -7.29
N SER A 234 16.99 -2.84 -7.35
CA SER A 234 15.54 -2.81 -7.21
C SER A 234 15.08 -2.32 -5.84
N ASP A 235 15.71 -2.73 -4.72
CA ASP A 235 15.35 -2.18 -3.40
C ASP A 235 15.70 -0.69 -3.28
N ARG A 236 16.84 -0.23 -3.82
CA ARG A 236 17.14 1.21 -3.93
C ARG A 236 16.04 1.95 -4.67
N ALA A 237 15.65 1.45 -5.84
CA ALA A 237 14.60 2.07 -6.66
C ALA A 237 13.24 2.10 -5.93
N ARG A 238 12.91 1.05 -5.18
CA ARG A 238 11.72 1.00 -4.31
C ARG A 238 11.77 2.02 -3.20
N TRP A 239 12.91 2.16 -2.50
CA TRP A 239 13.09 3.19 -1.48
C TRP A 239 12.97 4.60 -2.03
N ILE A 240 13.65 4.89 -3.15
CA ILE A 240 13.57 6.21 -3.82
C ILE A 240 12.13 6.50 -4.26
N THR A 241 11.44 5.51 -4.83
CA THR A 241 10.03 5.64 -5.25
C THR A 241 9.11 5.92 -4.06
N ALA A 242 9.28 5.20 -2.96
CA ALA A 242 8.47 5.40 -1.76
C ALA A 242 8.75 6.77 -1.11
N LEU A 243 10.02 7.19 -1.04
CA LEU A 243 10.41 8.49 -0.49
C LEU A 243 9.94 9.66 -1.37
N SER A 244 9.79 9.44 -2.67
CA SER A 244 9.25 10.43 -3.63
C SER A 244 7.72 10.35 -3.79
N TYR A 245 7.03 9.63 -2.90
CA TYR A 245 5.59 9.34 -3.02
C TYR A 245 4.74 10.60 -3.19
N LYS A 246 5.00 11.64 -2.36
CA LYS A 246 4.23 12.89 -2.42
C LYS A 246 4.47 13.66 -3.71
N GLU A 247 5.72 13.81 -4.14
CA GLU A 247 6.05 14.50 -5.40
C GLU A 247 5.29 13.88 -6.58
N ARG A 248 5.20 12.54 -6.61
CA ARG A 248 4.48 11.81 -7.66
C ARG A 248 2.95 11.95 -7.59
N GLN A 249 2.35 12.09 -6.41
CA GLN A 249 0.91 12.35 -6.30
C GLN A 249 0.48 13.66 -6.98
N TRP A 250 1.34 14.68 -6.96
CA TRP A 250 1.05 15.98 -7.60
C TRP A 250 1.36 16.00 -9.10
N GLN A 251 2.30 15.18 -9.57
CA GLN A 251 2.68 15.09 -10.99
C GLN A 251 1.69 14.31 -11.87
N GLY A 252 0.63 13.75 -11.29
CA GLY A 252 -0.29 12.77 -11.91
C GLY A 252 -1.06 13.18 -13.19
N ILE A 253 -0.78 14.32 -13.82
CA ILE A 253 -1.57 14.84 -14.97
C ILE A 253 -0.71 15.32 -16.17
N SER A 254 0.60 15.57 -16.05
CA SER A 254 1.40 16.03 -17.19
C SER A 254 2.21 14.89 -17.83
N ASN A 255 1.94 14.61 -19.11
CA ASN A 255 2.73 13.76 -20.03
C ASN A 255 2.59 12.22 -19.93
N LYS A 256 1.42 11.69 -19.56
CA LYS A 256 1.18 10.22 -19.60
C LYS A 256 1.12 9.62 -21.02
N GLY A 257 0.92 10.44 -22.05
CA GLY A 257 0.75 9.97 -23.44
C GLY A 257 2.02 9.44 -24.11
N GLU A 258 3.20 9.77 -23.59
CA GLU A 258 4.50 9.37 -24.17
C GLU A 258 5.17 8.22 -23.40
N LEU A 259 4.58 7.79 -22.29
CA LEU A 259 5.16 6.75 -21.45
C LEU A 259 5.01 5.37 -22.10
N PRO A 260 6.02 4.49 -21.97
CA PRO A 260 5.92 3.12 -22.45
C PRO A 260 4.73 2.41 -21.82
N GLN A 261 4.03 1.60 -22.63
CA GLN A 261 2.96 0.72 -22.14
C GLN A 261 3.39 -0.72 -22.24
N VAL A 262 3.00 -1.51 -21.25
CA VAL A 262 3.17 -2.96 -21.27
C VAL A 262 1.83 -3.65 -21.09
N GLU A 263 1.64 -4.76 -21.78
CA GLU A 263 0.53 -5.67 -21.61
C GLU A 263 0.98 -6.85 -20.74
N VAL A 264 0.21 -7.15 -19.70
CA VAL A 264 0.48 -8.24 -18.76
C VAL A 264 0.13 -9.57 -19.42
N THR A 265 1.13 -10.42 -19.59
CA THR A 265 0.98 -11.72 -20.28
C THR A 265 0.45 -12.82 -19.36
N LYS A 266 0.66 -12.68 -18.05
CA LYS A 266 0.30 -13.67 -17.01
C LYS A 266 -0.13 -12.95 -15.73
N ALA A 267 -1.07 -13.52 -14.99
CA ALA A 267 -1.49 -12.95 -13.72
C ALA A 267 -0.31 -12.89 -12.72
N TYR A 268 -0.22 -11.78 -12.00
CA TYR A 268 0.77 -11.53 -10.95
C TYR A 268 0.05 -11.11 -9.67
N PHE A 269 0.35 -11.76 -8.55
CA PHE A 269 -0.19 -11.38 -7.24
C PHE A 269 0.88 -10.63 -6.46
N ALA A 270 0.52 -9.44 -5.97
CA ALA A 270 1.40 -8.63 -5.14
C ALA A 270 1.85 -9.43 -3.91
N LYS A 271 3.16 -9.51 -3.71
CA LYS A 271 3.81 -10.17 -2.57
C LYS A 271 4.20 -9.16 -1.50
N GLN A 272 4.51 -7.93 -1.92
CA GLN A 272 4.87 -6.82 -1.05
C GLN A 272 3.83 -5.69 -1.19
N ALA A 273 3.78 -4.81 -0.20
CA ALA A 273 2.78 -3.73 -0.15
C ALA A 273 2.97 -2.67 -1.24
N ASP A 274 4.18 -2.54 -1.77
CA ASP A 274 4.57 -1.65 -2.86
C ASP A 274 4.41 -2.30 -4.26
N GLU A 275 3.99 -3.57 -4.31
CA GLU A 275 3.72 -4.29 -5.55
C GLU A 275 2.24 -4.17 -5.96
N ILE A 276 1.99 -4.22 -7.27
CA ILE A 276 0.64 -4.20 -7.84
C ILE A 276 0.20 -5.60 -8.25
N THR A 277 -1.00 -6.00 -7.87
CA THR A 277 -1.61 -7.26 -8.37
C THR A 277 -2.11 -7.02 -9.78
N LEU A 278 -1.79 -7.87 -10.75
CA LEU A 278 -2.12 -7.71 -12.17
C LEU A 278 -2.83 -8.96 -12.72
N GLN A 279 -3.77 -8.74 -13.63
CA GLN A 279 -4.45 -9.79 -14.39
C GLN A 279 -3.87 -9.89 -15.80
N GLN A 280 -4.04 -11.06 -16.43
CA GLN A 280 -3.68 -11.21 -17.84
C GLN A 280 -4.46 -10.21 -18.71
N ALA A 281 -3.79 -9.62 -19.69
CA ALA A 281 -4.24 -8.53 -20.55
C ALA A 281 -4.45 -7.17 -19.84
N ASP A 282 -4.00 -7.02 -18.59
CA ASP A 282 -3.90 -5.70 -17.97
C ASP A 282 -2.88 -4.84 -18.74
N VAL A 283 -3.23 -3.59 -19.00
CA VAL A 283 -2.29 -2.62 -19.59
C VAL A 283 -1.80 -1.69 -18.49
N VAL A 284 -0.48 -1.52 -18.42
CA VAL A 284 0.21 -0.72 -17.41
C VAL A 284 1.08 0.34 -18.11
N LEU A 285 0.95 1.59 -17.68
CA LEU A 285 1.88 2.67 -18.02
C LEU A 285 3.14 2.52 -17.19
N VAL A 286 4.28 2.34 -17.83
CA VAL A 286 5.57 2.20 -17.14
C VAL A 286 6.08 3.60 -16.76
N LEU A 287 6.24 3.82 -15.47
CA LEU A 287 6.74 5.05 -14.88
C LEU A 287 8.24 4.97 -14.60
N GLN A 288 8.73 3.78 -14.25
CA GLN A 288 10.14 3.53 -13.95
C GLN A 288 10.46 2.05 -14.18
N GLU A 289 11.70 1.78 -14.57
CA GLU A 289 12.27 0.44 -14.71
C GLU A 289 13.58 0.39 -13.93
N GLU A 290 13.79 -0.67 -13.15
CA GLU A 290 15.08 -0.94 -12.53
C GLU A 290 15.26 -2.45 -12.33
N ASP A 291 16.33 -3.02 -12.87
CA ASP A 291 16.80 -4.38 -12.58
C ASP A 291 15.73 -5.48 -12.80
N GLY A 292 15.07 -5.45 -13.96
CA GLY A 292 14.00 -6.39 -14.32
C GLY A 292 12.69 -6.19 -13.55
N TRP A 293 12.55 -5.07 -12.83
CA TRP A 293 11.31 -4.64 -12.20
C TRP A 293 10.77 -3.38 -12.87
N LEU A 294 9.46 -3.36 -13.06
CA LEU A 294 8.71 -2.23 -13.61
C LEU A 294 7.84 -1.63 -12.51
N TYR A 295 7.90 -0.32 -12.34
CA TYR A 295 6.93 0.45 -11.57
C TYR A 295 5.99 1.13 -12.55
N GLY A 296 4.69 0.95 -12.36
CA GLY A 296 3.72 1.48 -13.31
C GLY A 296 2.35 1.73 -12.73
N GLU A 297 1.51 2.39 -13.54
CA GLU A 297 0.10 2.67 -13.26
C GLU A 297 -0.80 1.81 -14.16
N ARG A 298 -1.64 0.98 -13.55
CA ARG A 298 -2.60 0.16 -14.28
C ARG A 298 -3.72 1.02 -14.84
N LEU A 299 -3.97 0.88 -16.14
CA LEU A 299 -4.95 1.73 -16.84
C LEU A 299 -6.41 1.52 -16.40
N ARG A 300 -6.78 0.33 -15.93
CA ARG A 300 -8.16 0.01 -15.54
C ARG A 300 -8.69 0.89 -14.40
N ASP A 301 -7.88 1.05 -13.35
CA ASP A 301 -8.29 1.63 -12.07
C ASP A 301 -7.30 2.67 -11.53
N GLY A 302 -6.15 2.85 -12.18
CA GLY A 302 -5.13 3.79 -11.76
C GLY A 302 -4.29 3.30 -10.57
N GLU A 303 -4.40 2.03 -10.17
CA GLU A 303 -3.52 1.48 -9.15
C GLU A 303 -2.07 1.52 -9.61
N THR A 304 -1.15 1.86 -8.70
CA THR A 304 0.28 1.94 -8.97
C THR A 304 1.07 0.96 -8.13
N GLY A 305 2.11 0.37 -8.69
CA GLY A 305 3.01 -0.49 -7.92
C GLY A 305 4.09 -1.14 -8.77
N TRP A 306 4.96 -1.87 -8.10
CA TRP A 306 6.03 -2.65 -8.71
C TRP A 306 5.55 -4.03 -9.17
N PHE A 307 6.10 -4.52 -10.27
CA PHE A 307 5.89 -5.88 -10.77
C PHE A 307 7.10 -6.33 -11.61
N PRO A 308 7.36 -7.63 -11.74
CA PRO A 308 8.49 -8.10 -12.53
C PRO A 308 8.24 -7.95 -14.03
N GLU A 309 9.24 -7.49 -14.77
CA GLU A 309 9.19 -7.30 -16.23
C GLU A 309 8.81 -8.60 -16.96
N SER A 310 9.28 -9.74 -16.48
CA SER A 310 9.00 -11.08 -17.04
C SER A 310 7.51 -11.46 -17.12
N PHE A 311 6.62 -10.71 -16.47
CA PHE A 311 5.17 -10.91 -16.53
C PHE A 311 4.49 -10.05 -17.60
N ALA A 312 5.22 -9.19 -18.29
CA ALA A 312 4.67 -8.23 -19.22
C ALA A 312 5.40 -8.21 -20.58
N HIS A 313 4.74 -7.63 -21.57
CA HIS A 313 5.27 -7.45 -22.92
C HIS A 313 5.06 -6.01 -23.37
N CYS A 314 6.09 -5.38 -23.94
CA CYS A 314 6.03 -3.99 -24.39
C CYS A 314 5.08 -3.81 -25.57
N ILE A 315 4.19 -2.82 -25.47
CA ILE A 315 3.31 -2.41 -26.55
C ILE A 315 4.04 -1.38 -27.40
N THR A 316 4.49 -1.80 -28.58
CA THR A 316 5.26 -0.95 -29.52
C THR A 316 4.40 -0.20 -30.52
N SER A 317 3.14 -0.61 -30.72
CA SER A 317 2.22 0.03 -31.66
C SER A 317 1.66 1.33 -31.10
N ARG A 318 2.00 2.46 -31.73
CA ARG A 318 1.48 3.80 -31.36
C ARG A 318 -0.05 3.86 -31.40
N VAL A 319 -0.67 3.21 -32.38
CA VAL A 319 -2.14 3.16 -32.49
C VAL A 319 -2.76 2.39 -31.31
N ALA A 320 -2.11 1.32 -30.85
CA ALA A 320 -2.56 0.58 -29.68
C ALA A 320 -2.39 1.39 -28.38
N VAL A 321 -1.24 2.07 -28.23
CA VAL A 321 -0.94 2.97 -27.10
C VAL A 321 -2.00 4.07 -26.98
N GLU A 322 -2.30 4.78 -28.07
CA GLU A 322 -3.33 5.82 -28.09
C GLU A 322 -4.74 5.26 -27.84
N GLY A 323 -5.06 4.11 -28.43
CA GLY A 323 -6.33 3.42 -28.22
C GLY A 323 -6.55 3.01 -26.76
N ASN A 324 -5.50 2.54 -26.08
CA ASN A 324 -5.52 2.17 -24.68
C ASN A 324 -5.75 3.38 -23.77
N VAL A 325 -5.09 4.52 -24.05
CA VAL A 325 -5.29 5.77 -23.29
C VAL A 325 -6.74 6.26 -23.45
N ARG A 326 -7.26 6.31 -24.68
CA ARG A 326 -8.67 6.69 -24.93
C ARG A 326 -9.67 5.73 -24.28
N ARG A 327 -9.33 4.44 -24.19
CA ARG A 327 -10.14 3.45 -23.47
C ARG A 327 -10.11 3.71 -21.97
N MET A 328 -8.95 4.04 -21.40
CA MET A 328 -8.80 4.40 -19.99
C MET A 328 -9.60 5.64 -19.63
N GLU A 329 -9.51 6.72 -20.43
CA GLU A 329 -10.25 7.96 -20.17
C GLU A 329 -11.76 7.71 -20.11
N ARG A 330 -12.29 6.86 -21.01
CA ARG A 330 -13.70 6.46 -20.99
C ARG A 330 -14.06 5.64 -19.74
N LEU A 331 -13.24 4.65 -19.39
CA LEU A 331 -13.48 3.80 -18.21
C LEU A 331 -13.48 4.62 -16.92
N ARG A 332 -12.57 5.59 -16.78
CA ARG A 332 -12.50 6.46 -15.60
C ARG A 332 -13.73 7.35 -15.44
N VAL A 333 -14.28 7.86 -16.53
CA VAL A 333 -15.52 8.65 -16.53
C VAL A 333 -16.74 7.79 -16.18
N GLU A 334 -16.75 6.52 -16.60
CA GLU A 334 -17.86 5.59 -16.33
C GLU A 334 -17.82 5.02 -14.90
N THR A 335 -16.63 4.93 -14.30
CA THR A 335 -16.41 4.50 -12.91
C THR A 335 -16.40 5.63 -11.89
N ASP A 336 -16.80 6.86 -12.24
CA ASP A 336 -16.79 7.99 -11.31
C ASP A 336 -17.73 7.71 -10.11
N VAL A 337 -17.09 7.26 -9.01
CA VAL A 337 -17.61 6.72 -7.73
C VAL A 337 -16.76 7.21 -6.57
#